data_AF-A0A094JHE4-F1
#
_entry.id   AF-A0A094JHE4-F1
#
_cell.length_a   1.000
_cell.length_b   1.000
_cell.length_c   1.000
_cell.angle_alpha   90.00
_cell.angle_beta   90.00
_cell.angle_gamma   90.00
#
_symmetry.space_group_name_H-M   'P 1'
#
loop_
_entity.id
_entity.type
_entity.pdbx_description
1 polymer ?
#
loop_
_entity_poly.entity_id
_entity_poly.type
_entity_poly.pdbx_seq_one_letter_code
_entity_poly.pdbx_strand_id
1 'polypeptide(L)'
;MFSHCLSLTRQVDINSPSRILITPKQDVSELLLLEMLNFPLCEAIVSGITSDVRQVKLRVQPIVDITLQPLTLSALAGIERTTGQGFRLYQQLNERKASAINALKQGICIDVVPGQGVFFRVQTAHFYLVALEDDDHLVLEPPEVLTAKTVLARPLDYTAEPQTIAFELSELAQAEQDLKYYVTRVGLAHAPEMLHMVTRLQRQLESKRQWLFRQYCTVLERGNLAMSANNVSTHELQRRLALYEMLVADELKSLVNMMIGEDVGSASG
;
A
#
# COMPACT_ATOMS: atom_id res chain seq x y z
N MET A 1 1.69 -1.02 5.80
CA MET A 1 3.07 -0.58 6.09
C MET A 1 3.73 -1.65 6.98
N PHE A 2 4.09 -2.79 6.40
CA PHE A 2 4.81 -3.87 7.12
C PHE A 2 6.17 -4.08 6.44
N SER A 3 7.04 -3.09 6.57
CA SER A 3 8.44 -3.21 6.23
C SER A 3 9.13 -4.02 7.34
N HIS A 4 9.65 -5.21 6.97
CA HIS A 4 10.35 -6.19 7.80
C HIS A 4 9.48 -6.93 8.83
N CYS A 5 8.76 -7.96 8.35
CA CYS A 5 7.89 -8.81 9.16
C CYS A 5 8.63 -9.70 10.18
N LEU A 6 9.95 -9.88 10.07
CA LEU A 6 10.72 -10.76 10.95
C LEU A 6 11.40 -9.94 12.06
N SER A 7 10.86 -9.99 13.28
CA SER A 7 11.31 -9.13 14.39
C SER A 7 11.92 -9.90 15.56
N LEU A 8 11.55 -11.16 15.75
CA LEU A 8 12.03 -11.97 16.87
C LEU A 8 13.21 -12.81 16.43
N THR A 9 14.41 -12.48 16.92
CA THR A 9 15.63 -13.27 16.71
C THR A 9 15.85 -14.21 17.88
N ARG A 10 15.98 -15.51 17.61
CA ARG A 10 16.31 -16.55 18.58
C ARG A 10 17.51 -17.35 18.08
N GLN A 11 18.54 -17.48 18.91
CA GLN A 11 19.64 -18.39 18.62
C GLN A 11 19.30 -19.78 19.19
N VAL A 12 19.60 -20.80 18.40
CA VAL A 12 19.37 -22.21 18.72
C VAL A 12 20.65 -22.98 18.47
N ASP A 13 21.01 -23.81 19.45
CA ASP A 13 22.13 -24.75 19.34
C ASP A 13 21.60 -26.13 18.96
N ILE A 14 22.10 -26.67 17.85
CA ILE A 14 21.67 -27.94 17.25
C ILE A 14 22.80 -28.95 17.42
N ASN A 15 22.61 -29.83 18.40
CA ASN A 15 23.60 -30.85 18.78
C ASN A 15 23.16 -32.26 18.34
N SER A 16 21.87 -32.43 18.08
CA SER A 16 21.25 -33.68 17.65
C SER A 16 20.16 -33.40 16.61
N PRO A 17 19.74 -34.41 15.83
CA PRO A 17 18.60 -34.29 14.95
C PRO A 17 17.38 -33.76 15.72
N SER A 18 16.84 -32.65 15.25
CA SER A 18 15.78 -31.88 15.90
C SER A 18 14.74 -31.46 14.88
N ARG A 19 13.55 -31.11 15.35
CA ARG A 19 12.46 -30.57 14.56
C ARG A 19 12.11 -29.19 15.11
N ILE A 20 12.15 -28.20 14.23
CA ILE A 20 11.60 -26.88 14.47
C ILE A 20 10.11 -26.95 14.13
N LEU A 21 9.27 -26.68 15.12
CA LEU A 21 7.83 -26.54 14.95
C LEU A 21 7.47 -25.06 15.00
N ILE A 22 6.82 -24.59 13.94
CA ILE A 22 6.39 -23.21 13.75
C ILE A 22 4.86 -23.17 13.82
N THR A 23 4.31 -22.47 14.80
CA THR A 23 2.86 -22.40 15.04
C THR A 23 2.41 -20.96 15.26
N PRO A 24 1.20 -20.56 14.84
CA PRO A 24 0.67 -19.24 15.18
C PRO A 24 0.50 -19.11 16.70
N LYS A 25 0.62 -17.89 17.22
CA LYS A 25 0.25 -17.54 18.59
C LYS A 25 -1.26 -17.76 18.81
N GLN A 26 -1.66 -17.87 20.07
CA GLN A 26 -3.07 -17.99 20.43
C GLN A 26 -3.87 -16.79 19.91
N ASP A 27 -5.11 -17.05 19.46
CA ASP A 27 -6.11 -16.06 19.02
C ASP A 27 -5.69 -15.14 17.86
N VAL A 28 -4.78 -15.59 16.99
CA VAL A 28 -4.43 -14.84 15.77
C VAL A 28 -5.55 -14.93 14.73
N SER A 29 -6.03 -13.76 14.28
CA SER A 29 -7.05 -13.65 13.23
C SER A 29 -6.60 -14.27 11.90
N GLU A 30 -7.51 -14.98 11.22
CA GLU A 30 -7.25 -15.56 9.90
C GLU A 30 -6.93 -14.52 8.84
N LEU A 31 -7.51 -13.31 8.95
CA LEU A 31 -7.20 -12.20 8.05
C LEU A 31 -5.74 -11.77 8.19
N LEU A 32 -5.22 -11.76 9.42
CA LEU A 32 -3.81 -11.44 9.68
C LEU A 32 -2.89 -12.55 9.15
N LEU A 33 -3.26 -13.81 9.34
CA LEU A 33 -2.53 -14.95 8.75
C LEU A 33 -2.48 -14.86 7.22
N LEU A 34 -3.59 -14.46 6.59
CA LEU A 34 -3.68 -14.28 5.14
C LEU A 34 -2.74 -13.21 4.60
N GLU A 35 -2.62 -12.08 5.30
CA GLU A 35 -1.68 -11.01 4.95
C GLU A 35 -0.23 -11.45 5.12
N MET A 36 0.04 -12.24 6.16
CA MET A 36 1.38 -12.69 6.54
C MET A 36 1.95 -13.78 5.63
N LEU A 37 1.11 -14.60 5.03
CA LEU A 37 1.52 -15.58 4.02
C LEU A 37 2.09 -14.95 2.73
N ASN A 38 1.94 -13.63 2.54
CA ASN A 38 2.61 -12.91 1.45
C ASN A 38 4.09 -12.65 1.71
N PHE A 39 4.57 -12.91 2.93
CA PHE A 39 5.91 -12.62 3.40
C PHE A 39 6.57 -13.89 3.93
N PRO A 40 7.91 -13.94 4.03
CA PRO A 40 8.57 -15.09 4.65
C PRO A 40 8.12 -15.24 6.10
N LEU A 41 7.73 -16.46 6.47
CA LEU A 41 7.28 -16.78 7.84
C LEU A 41 8.45 -16.92 8.82
N CYS A 42 9.58 -17.40 8.31
CA CYS A 42 10.79 -17.66 9.06
C CYS A 42 12.02 -17.44 8.17
N GLU A 43 13.09 -16.92 8.76
CA GLU A 43 14.43 -16.88 8.18
C GLU A 43 15.38 -17.57 9.15
N ALA A 44 16.25 -18.44 8.65
CA ALA A 44 17.24 -19.13 9.45
C ALA A 44 18.62 -18.90 8.84
N ILE A 45 19.60 -18.56 9.68
CA ILE A 45 20.99 -18.35 9.28
C ILE A 45 21.88 -19.19 10.18
N VAL A 46 22.76 -19.99 9.58
CA VAL A 46 23.77 -20.75 10.32
C VAL A 46 24.86 -19.77 10.76
N SER A 47 24.93 -19.48 12.06
CA SER A 47 25.88 -18.49 12.59
C SER A 47 27.24 -19.08 12.94
N GLY A 48 27.32 -20.39 13.19
CA GLY A 48 28.57 -21.05 13.55
C GLY A 48 28.44 -22.56 13.53
N ILE A 49 29.53 -23.24 13.19
CA ILE A 49 29.63 -24.70 13.22
C ILE A 49 30.90 -25.04 14.01
N THR A 50 30.75 -25.74 15.12
CA THR A 50 31.86 -26.35 15.87
C THR A 50 31.81 -27.88 15.71
N SER A 51 32.78 -28.60 16.29
CA SER A 51 32.83 -30.08 16.26
C SER A 51 31.51 -30.72 16.70
N ASP A 52 30.90 -30.15 17.74
CA ASP A 52 29.77 -30.78 18.44
C ASP A 52 28.48 -29.96 18.36
N VAL A 53 28.56 -28.65 18.06
CA VAL A 53 27.40 -27.73 18.15
C VAL A 53 27.26 -26.91 16.87
N ARG A 54 26.04 -26.88 16.33
CA ARG A 54 25.69 -26.05 15.15
C ARG A 54 24.77 -24.94 15.61
N GLN A 55 25.21 -23.70 15.48
CA GLN A 55 24.46 -22.54 15.92
C GLN A 55 23.63 -21.98 14.77
N VAL A 56 22.33 -21.88 14.97
CA VAL A 56 21.38 -21.34 13.99
C VAL A 56 20.62 -20.17 14.61
N LYS A 57 20.67 -19.02 13.94
CA LYS A 57 19.85 -17.85 14.26
C LYS A 57 18.56 -17.94 13.47
N LEU A 58 17.44 -18.03 14.18
CA LEU A 58 16.09 -18.01 13.63
C LEU A 58 15.49 -16.63 13.80
N ARG A 59 14.86 -16.11 12.76
CA ARG A 59 14.04 -14.91 12.79
C ARG A 59 12.63 -15.28 12.34
N VAL A 60 11.62 -14.94 13.13
CA VAL A 60 10.22 -15.23 12.79
C VAL A 60 9.34 -14.00 12.88
N GLN A 61 8.18 -14.11 12.24
CA GLN A 61 7.14 -13.12 12.35
C GLN A 61 6.61 -13.04 13.79
N PRO A 62 6.21 -11.84 14.27
CA PRO A 62 5.83 -11.63 15.67
C PRO A 62 4.58 -12.41 16.10
N ILE A 63 3.79 -12.90 15.14
CA ILE A 63 2.55 -13.65 15.37
C ILE A 63 2.76 -15.17 15.40
N VAL A 64 4.00 -15.63 15.26
CA VAL A 64 4.35 -17.04 15.18
C VAL A 64 5.31 -17.38 16.31
N ASP A 65 5.13 -18.56 16.91
CA ASP A 65 6.01 -19.15 17.90
C ASP A 65 6.85 -20.28 17.29
N ILE A 66 8.05 -20.46 17.86
CA ILE A 66 8.96 -21.55 17.50
C ILE A 66 9.20 -22.43 18.72
N THR A 67 9.03 -23.73 18.53
CA THR A 67 9.44 -24.75 19.49
C THR A 67 10.38 -25.76 18.83
N LEU A 68 11.27 -26.34 19.65
CA LEU A 68 12.21 -27.37 19.22
C LEU A 68 11.81 -28.70 19.84
N GLN A 69 11.77 -29.73 19.01
CA GLN A 69 11.40 -31.08 19.41
C GLN A 69 12.50 -32.05 18.97
N PRO A 70 12.74 -33.16 19.68
CA PRO A 70 13.67 -34.19 19.23
C PRO A 70 13.13 -34.88 17.97
N LEU A 71 14.03 -35.23 17.04
CA LEU A 71 13.67 -35.90 15.79
C LEU A 71 14.26 -37.31 15.72
N THR A 72 13.43 -38.29 15.39
CA THR A 72 13.89 -39.60 14.91
C THR A 72 14.15 -39.53 13.41
N LEU A 73 15.39 -39.80 13.01
CA LEU A 73 15.92 -39.60 11.65
C LEU A 73 14.99 -40.13 10.56
N SER A 74 14.64 -39.25 9.60
CA SER A 74 13.95 -39.60 8.37
C SER A 74 14.76 -39.06 7.19
N ALA A 75 15.32 -39.97 6.39
CA ALA A 75 16.08 -39.63 5.20
C ALA A 75 15.13 -39.17 4.08
N LEU A 76 15.41 -38.03 3.45
CA LEU A 76 15.09 -37.61 2.07
C LEU A 76 15.36 -36.11 1.87
N ALA A 77 15.35 -35.67 0.60
CA ALA A 77 15.79 -34.37 0.07
C ALA A 77 15.40 -33.12 0.87
N GLY A 78 16.30 -32.14 0.86
CA GLY A 78 16.27 -30.90 1.62
C GLY A 78 17.47 -30.05 1.25
N ILE A 79 17.75 -29.02 2.04
CA ILE A 79 18.76 -28.01 1.75
C ILE A 79 19.85 -28.06 2.82
N GLU A 80 21.12 -28.17 2.40
CA GLU A 80 22.27 -28.08 3.29
C GLU A 80 22.80 -26.63 3.33
N ARG A 81 23.15 -26.16 4.54
CA ARG A 81 23.67 -24.81 4.77
C ARG A 81 24.91 -24.83 5.64
N THR A 82 25.89 -24.02 5.30
CA THR A 82 27.12 -23.80 6.09
C THR A 82 27.11 -22.43 6.76
N THR A 83 28.15 -22.12 7.54
CA THR A 83 28.28 -20.83 8.24
C THR A 83 28.10 -19.64 7.31
N GLY A 84 27.27 -18.68 7.71
CA GLY A 84 26.91 -17.48 6.94
C GLY A 84 25.79 -17.68 5.93
N GLN A 85 25.42 -18.92 5.62
CA GLN A 85 24.31 -19.25 4.73
C GLN A 85 23.02 -19.45 5.51
N GLY A 86 21.90 -19.33 4.80
CA GLY A 86 20.58 -19.46 5.40
C GLY A 86 19.48 -19.76 4.39
N PHE A 87 18.25 -19.76 4.87
CA PHE A 87 17.06 -19.91 4.05
C PHE A 87 15.92 -19.06 4.58
N ARG A 88 14.90 -18.87 3.73
CA ARG A 88 13.58 -18.36 4.11
C ARG A 88 12.49 -19.37 3.82
N LEU A 89 11.45 -19.34 4.65
CA LEU A 89 10.27 -20.18 4.55
C LEU A 89 9.12 -19.39 3.92
N TYR A 90 8.62 -19.87 2.79
CA TYR A 90 7.49 -19.28 2.06
C TYR A 90 6.34 -20.26 1.88
N GLN A 91 5.14 -19.72 1.66
CA GLN A 91 4.01 -20.49 1.16
C GLN A 91 4.24 -20.83 -0.32
N GLN A 92 3.95 -22.06 -0.74
CA GLN A 92 3.97 -22.42 -2.16
C GLN A 92 3.00 -21.56 -2.99
N LEU A 93 3.49 -21.09 -4.15
CA LEU A 93 2.79 -20.12 -5.01
C LEU A 93 1.48 -20.64 -5.60
N ASN A 94 1.37 -21.94 -5.86
CA ASN A 94 0.24 -22.55 -6.56
C ASN A 94 -0.88 -23.05 -5.63
N GLU A 95 -0.79 -22.75 -4.34
CA GLU A 95 -1.72 -23.28 -3.36
C GLU A 95 -2.74 -22.27 -2.85
N ARG A 96 -3.91 -22.78 -2.46
CA ARG A 96 -4.96 -21.98 -1.85
C ARG A 96 -4.52 -21.54 -0.46
N LYS A 97 -4.53 -20.22 -0.22
CA LYS A 97 -4.14 -19.63 1.07
C LYS A 97 -4.94 -20.19 2.25
N ALA A 98 -6.22 -20.51 2.08
CA ALA A 98 -7.01 -21.14 3.14
C ALA A 98 -6.43 -22.49 3.60
N SER A 99 -5.91 -23.31 2.68
CA SER A 99 -5.24 -24.57 3.00
C SER A 99 -3.91 -24.33 3.71
N ALA A 100 -3.14 -23.35 3.26
CA ALA A 100 -1.89 -22.96 3.92
C ALA A 100 -2.11 -22.41 5.34
N ILE A 101 -3.18 -21.65 5.58
CA ILE A 101 -3.58 -21.17 6.91
C ILE A 101 -3.92 -22.36 7.81
N ASN A 102 -4.71 -23.32 7.32
CA ASN A 102 -5.06 -24.52 8.08
C ASN A 102 -3.81 -25.34 8.43
N ALA A 103 -2.88 -25.49 7.48
CA ALA A 103 -1.61 -26.16 7.71
C ALA A 103 -0.72 -25.41 8.72
N LEU A 104 -0.68 -24.07 8.65
CA LEU A 104 0.03 -23.24 9.62
C LEU A 104 -0.56 -23.40 11.03
N LYS A 105 -1.89 -23.44 11.16
CA LYS A 105 -2.57 -23.71 12.44
C LYS A 105 -2.26 -25.09 13.01
N GLN A 106 -2.08 -26.09 12.15
CA GLN A 106 -1.64 -27.43 12.56
C GLN A 106 -0.14 -27.48 12.92
N GLY A 107 0.62 -26.49 12.47
CA GLY A 107 2.04 -26.34 12.71
C GLY A 107 2.89 -26.77 11.51
N ILE A 108 3.88 -25.95 11.19
CA ILE A 108 4.85 -26.24 10.13
C ILE A 108 6.05 -26.92 10.77
N CYS A 109 6.40 -28.10 10.25
CA CYS A 109 7.51 -28.90 10.74
C CYS A 109 8.72 -28.76 9.81
N ILE A 110 9.84 -28.28 10.36
CA ILE A 110 11.14 -28.26 9.68
C ILE A 110 12.08 -29.19 10.44
N ASP A 111 12.46 -30.28 9.79
CA ASP A 111 13.49 -31.18 10.29
C ASP A 111 14.86 -30.54 10.12
N VAL A 112 15.69 -30.69 11.14
CA VAL A 112 17.06 -30.17 11.17
C VAL A 112 18.01 -31.26 11.62
N VAL A 113 19.00 -31.56 10.77
CA VAL A 113 19.98 -32.61 11.02
C VAL A 113 21.39 -31.98 11.03
N PRO A 114 22.13 -32.08 12.15
CA PRO A 114 23.51 -31.64 12.18
C PRO A 114 24.41 -32.62 11.40
N GLY A 115 25.29 -32.09 10.56
CA GLY A 115 26.27 -32.85 9.77
C GLY A 115 27.59 -32.07 9.63
N GLN A 116 28.20 -32.12 8.43
CA GLN A 116 29.28 -31.20 8.07
C GLN A 116 28.76 -29.77 7.99
N GLY A 117 27.59 -29.57 7.37
CA GLY A 117 26.75 -28.39 7.52
C GLY A 117 25.57 -28.61 8.48
N VAL A 118 24.50 -27.86 8.23
CA VAL A 118 23.18 -28.08 8.83
C VAL A 118 22.19 -28.35 7.70
N PHE A 119 21.54 -29.51 7.76
CA PHE A 119 20.55 -29.89 6.76
C PHE A 119 19.15 -29.55 7.25
N PHE A 120 18.37 -28.88 6.40
CA PHE A 120 17.02 -28.42 6.68
C PHE A 120 16.02 -29.01 5.69
N ARG A 121 14.87 -29.46 6.20
CA ARG A 121 13.79 -30.00 5.38
C ARG A 121 12.43 -29.61 5.92
N VAL A 122 11.58 -29.06 5.07
CA VAL A 122 10.16 -28.86 5.40
C VAL A 122 9.41 -30.17 5.15
N GLN A 123 8.64 -30.62 6.14
CA GLN A 123 7.73 -31.77 5.98
C GLN A 123 6.34 -31.37 5.51
N THR A 124 5.93 -30.13 5.78
CA THR A 124 4.59 -29.63 5.47
C THR A 124 4.49 -29.26 3.99
N ALA A 125 3.70 -30.00 3.21
CA ALA A 125 3.61 -29.87 1.74
C ALA A 125 3.26 -28.47 1.23
N HIS A 126 2.66 -27.62 2.07
CA HIS A 126 2.18 -26.27 1.70
C HIS A 126 3.26 -25.18 1.72
N PHE A 127 4.45 -25.53 2.21
CA PHE A 127 5.53 -24.59 2.42
C PHE A 127 6.80 -25.12 1.76
N TYR A 128 7.72 -24.20 1.45
CA TYR A 128 9.00 -24.55 0.87
C TYR A 128 10.10 -23.64 1.38
N LEU A 129 11.32 -24.16 1.31
CA LEU A 129 12.53 -23.44 1.70
C LEU A 129 13.17 -22.83 0.45
N VAL A 130 13.57 -21.57 0.56
CA VAL A 130 14.33 -20.85 -0.47
C VAL A 130 15.68 -20.48 0.12
N ALA A 131 16.75 -20.80 -0.60
CA ALA A 131 18.10 -20.36 -0.26
C ALA A 131 18.16 -18.83 -0.22
N LEU A 132 18.89 -18.23 0.72
CA LEU A 132 18.99 -16.77 0.74
C LEU A 132 19.63 -16.19 -0.53
N GLU A 133 20.55 -16.93 -1.14
CA GLU A 133 21.21 -16.55 -2.39
C GLU A 133 20.31 -16.69 -3.65
N ASP A 134 19.26 -17.52 -3.57
CA ASP A 134 18.32 -17.77 -4.67
C ASP A 134 16.97 -17.07 -4.44
N ASP A 135 16.89 -16.21 -3.43
CA ASP A 135 15.62 -15.59 -3.02
C ASP A 135 15.34 -14.27 -3.74
N ASP A 136 14.65 -14.37 -4.86
CA ASP A 136 14.17 -13.22 -5.64
C ASP A 136 12.88 -12.58 -5.06
N HIS A 137 12.25 -13.16 -4.03
CA HIS A 137 10.99 -12.63 -3.48
C HIS A 137 11.19 -11.31 -2.72
N LEU A 138 12.41 -11.04 -2.26
CA LEU A 138 12.78 -9.78 -1.61
C LEU A 138 13.34 -8.73 -2.59
N VAL A 139 13.03 -8.81 -3.88
CA VAL A 139 13.16 -7.63 -4.74
C VAL A 139 12.29 -6.53 -4.12
N LEU A 140 12.96 -5.61 -3.43
CA LEU A 140 12.35 -4.44 -2.83
C LEU A 140 11.52 -3.78 -3.94
N GLU A 141 10.19 -3.74 -3.78
CA GLU A 141 9.38 -3.01 -4.73
C GLU A 141 9.92 -1.58 -4.81
N PRO A 142 10.08 -1.02 -6.02
CA PRO A 142 10.60 0.32 -6.18
C PRO A 142 9.83 1.32 -5.31
N PRO A 143 10.49 2.31 -4.69
CA PRO A 143 9.82 3.29 -3.85
C PRO A 143 8.68 4.01 -4.61
N GLU A 144 8.82 4.18 -5.92
CA GLU A 144 7.80 4.76 -6.81
C GLU A 144 6.55 3.86 -6.93
N VAL A 145 6.70 2.54 -6.87
CA VAL A 145 5.59 1.58 -6.84
C VAL A 145 4.90 1.58 -5.47
N LEU A 146 5.69 1.63 -4.41
CA LEU A 146 5.18 1.65 -3.03
C LEU A 146 4.34 2.92 -2.77
N THR A 147 4.84 4.09 -3.18
CA THR A 147 4.11 5.37 -3.06
C THR A 147 2.81 5.38 -3.86
N ALA A 148 2.82 4.86 -5.10
CA ALA A 148 1.59 4.72 -5.87
C ALA A 148 0.54 3.83 -5.18
N LYS A 149 0.97 2.69 -4.60
CA LYS A 149 0.08 1.79 -3.86
C LYS A 149 -0.48 2.44 -2.60
N THR A 150 0.32 3.21 -1.85
CA THR A 150 -0.16 3.86 -0.62
C THR A 150 -1.19 4.94 -0.92
N VAL A 151 -0.98 5.75 -1.96
CA VAL A 151 -1.95 6.78 -2.39
C VAL A 151 -3.25 6.13 -2.91
N LEU A 152 -3.16 5.02 -3.64
CA LEU A 152 -4.33 4.26 -4.09
C LEU A 152 -5.14 3.66 -2.93
N ALA A 153 -4.47 3.11 -1.93
CA ALA A 153 -5.11 2.42 -0.80
C ALA A 153 -5.93 3.33 0.13
N ARG A 154 -5.76 4.66 0.02
CA ARG A 154 -6.55 5.60 0.84
C ARG A 154 -8.04 5.51 0.50
N PRO A 155 -8.93 5.43 1.53
CA PRO A 155 -10.36 5.33 1.31
C PRO A 155 -10.91 6.60 0.66
N LEU A 156 -12.01 6.45 -0.08
CA LEU A 156 -12.69 7.58 -0.71
C LEU A 156 -13.63 8.23 0.31
N ASP A 157 -13.38 9.48 0.67
CA ASP A 157 -14.26 10.26 1.53
C ASP A 157 -15.20 11.12 0.68
N TYR A 158 -16.50 10.79 0.73
CA TYR A 158 -17.55 11.48 -0.01
C TYR A 158 -17.94 12.82 0.60
N THR A 159 -17.52 13.08 1.85
CA THR A 159 -17.84 14.28 2.62
C THR A 159 -16.66 15.24 2.75
N ALA A 160 -15.53 14.93 2.10
CA ALA A 160 -14.32 15.72 2.18
C ALA A 160 -14.51 17.16 1.68
N GLU A 161 -13.85 18.09 2.37
CA GLU A 161 -13.76 19.49 1.95
C GLU A 161 -12.99 19.63 0.63
N PRO A 162 -13.31 20.66 -0.18
CA PRO A 162 -12.67 20.85 -1.49
C PRO A 162 -11.15 21.06 -1.39
N GLN A 163 -10.63 21.58 -0.28
CA GLN A 163 -9.19 21.74 -0.05
C GLN A 163 -8.49 20.38 0.14
N THR A 164 -9.11 19.47 0.88
CA THR A 164 -8.62 18.10 1.07
C THR A 164 -8.61 17.32 -0.25
N ILE A 165 -9.67 17.46 -1.05
CA ILE A 165 -9.74 16.83 -2.38
C ILE A 165 -8.66 17.39 -3.31
N ALA A 166 -8.39 18.70 -3.27
CA ALA A 166 -7.32 19.32 -4.06
C ALA A 166 -5.93 18.82 -3.65
N PHE A 167 -5.70 18.63 -2.35
CA PHE A 167 -4.45 18.04 -1.85
C PHE A 167 -4.28 16.59 -2.33
N GLU A 168 -5.31 15.76 -2.21
CA GLU A 168 -5.27 14.36 -2.70
C GLU A 168 -5.03 14.27 -4.22
N LEU A 169 -5.62 15.19 -5.00
CA LEU A 169 -5.36 15.30 -6.43
C LEU A 169 -3.90 15.63 -6.73
N SER A 170 -3.26 16.48 -5.93
CA SER A 170 -1.85 16.83 -6.09
C SER A 170 -0.91 15.67 -5.77
N GLU A 171 -1.19 14.90 -4.71
CA GLU A 171 -0.40 13.71 -4.37
C GLU A 171 -0.57 12.59 -5.40
N LEU A 172 -1.78 12.42 -5.95
CA LEU A 172 -2.02 11.49 -7.07
C LEU A 172 -1.25 11.87 -8.31
N ALA A 173 -1.21 13.16 -8.66
CA ALA A 173 -0.45 13.65 -9.82
C ALA A 173 1.05 13.42 -9.63
N GLN A 174 1.58 13.64 -8.42
CA GLN A 174 2.97 13.37 -8.08
C GLN A 174 3.30 11.88 -8.22
N ALA A 175 2.46 10.98 -7.67
CA ALA A 175 2.67 9.53 -7.78
C ALA A 175 2.57 9.01 -9.23
N GLU A 176 1.69 9.58 -10.06
CA GLU A 176 1.65 9.28 -11.49
C GLU A 176 2.93 9.71 -12.21
N GLN A 177 3.46 10.89 -11.88
CA GLN A 177 4.68 11.41 -12.47
C GLN A 177 5.90 10.58 -12.09
N ASP A 178 6.01 10.18 -10.82
CA ASP A 178 7.09 9.34 -10.31
C ASP A 178 7.08 7.95 -10.97
N LEU A 179 5.90 7.35 -11.15
CA LEU A 179 5.77 6.09 -11.90
C LEU A 179 6.16 6.23 -13.37
N LYS A 180 5.77 7.32 -14.05
CA LYS A 180 6.16 7.57 -15.45
C LYS A 180 7.66 7.75 -15.58
N TYR A 181 8.27 8.49 -14.66
CA TYR A 181 9.71 8.66 -14.60
C TYR A 181 10.42 7.34 -14.33
N TYR A 182 9.90 6.51 -13.42
CA TYR A 182 10.42 5.16 -13.16
C TYR A 182 10.42 4.29 -14.42
N VAL A 183 9.31 4.22 -15.16
CA VAL A 183 9.23 3.47 -16.43
C VAL A 183 10.22 3.99 -17.45
N THR A 184 10.42 5.31 -17.52
CA THR A 184 11.33 5.92 -18.49
C THR A 184 12.80 5.64 -18.13
N ARG A 185 13.14 5.63 -16.85
CA ARG A 185 14.49 5.34 -16.33
C ARG A 185 14.84 3.85 -16.41
N VAL A 186 13.87 2.97 -16.20
CA VAL A 186 14.10 1.52 -15.94
C VAL A 186 13.54 0.62 -17.04
N GLY A 187 12.79 1.15 -18.02
CA GLY A 187 11.93 0.41 -18.96
C GLY A 187 12.56 -0.68 -19.84
N LEU A 188 13.86 -0.90 -19.76
CA LEU A 188 14.59 -1.96 -20.49
C LEU A 188 15.32 -2.96 -19.57
N ALA A 189 15.42 -2.70 -18.26
CA ALA A 189 16.33 -3.42 -17.36
C ALA A 189 15.62 -4.32 -16.32
N HIS A 190 14.29 -4.39 -16.28
CA HIS A 190 13.54 -5.20 -15.31
C HIS A 190 12.62 -6.23 -15.97
N ALA A 191 12.26 -7.25 -15.19
CA ALA A 191 11.39 -8.33 -15.61
C ALA A 191 10.03 -7.83 -16.15
N PRO A 192 9.46 -8.47 -17.19
CA PRO A 192 8.20 -8.05 -17.82
C PRO A 192 7.01 -7.97 -16.83
N GLU A 193 7.05 -8.75 -15.76
CA GLU A 193 6.02 -8.76 -14.71
C GLU A 193 5.91 -7.42 -13.96
N MET A 194 7.05 -6.75 -13.72
CA MET A 194 7.07 -5.43 -13.09
C MET A 194 6.44 -4.36 -13.99
N LEU A 195 6.67 -4.44 -15.30
CA LEU A 195 6.06 -3.52 -16.27
C LEU A 195 4.53 -3.71 -16.32
N HIS A 196 4.05 -4.96 -16.26
CA HIS A 196 2.62 -5.25 -16.16
C HIS A 196 2.01 -4.71 -14.85
N MET A 197 2.71 -4.82 -13.73
CA MET A 197 2.26 -4.25 -12.47
C MET A 197 2.20 -2.71 -12.54
N VAL A 198 3.24 -2.06 -13.06
CA VAL A 198 3.29 -0.59 -13.17
C VAL A 198 2.21 -0.04 -14.09
N THR A 199 1.99 -0.67 -15.25
CA THR A 199 0.92 -0.26 -16.18
C THR A 199 -0.47 -0.46 -15.56
N ARG A 200 -0.67 -1.52 -14.76
CA ARG A 200 -1.91 -1.69 -13.99
C ARG A 200 -2.10 -0.59 -12.96
N LEU A 201 -1.06 -0.23 -12.21
CA LEU A 201 -1.11 0.84 -11.20
C LEU A 201 -1.39 2.20 -11.84
N GLN A 202 -0.80 2.51 -13.00
CA GLN A 202 -1.06 3.73 -13.74
C GLN A 202 -2.55 3.87 -14.11
N ARG A 203 -3.20 2.80 -14.60
CA ARG A 203 -4.63 2.82 -14.91
C ARG A 203 -5.49 3.05 -13.67
N GLN A 204 -5.11 2.45 -12.54
CA GLN A 204 -5.83 2.61 -11.28
C GLN A 204 -5.71 4.04 -10.73
N LEU A 205 -4.53 4.64 -10.81
CA LEU A 205 -4.30 6.04 -10.42
C LEU A 205 -5.13 6.99 -11.28
N GLU A 206 -5.11 6.78 -12.60
CA GLU A 206 -5.86 7.63 -13.52
C GLU A 206 -7.37 7.55 -13.27
N SER A 207 -7.89 6.34 -13.03
CA SER A 207 -9.31 6.16 -12.67
C SER A 207 -9.66 6.88 -11.36
N LYS A 208 -8.80 6.82 -10.34
CA LYS A 208 -9.02 7.49 -9.05
C LYS A 208 -8.96 9.02 -9.20
N ARG A 209 -8.01 9.52 -9.99
CA ARG A 209 -7.86 10.94 -10.32
C ARG A 209 -9.09 11.49 -11.05
N GLN A 210 -9.58 10.78 -12.07
CA GLN A 210 -10.80 11.18 -12.80
C GLN A 210 -12.02 11.24 -11.87
N TRP A 211 -12.13 10.29 -10.95
CA TRP A 211 -13.23 10.26 -9.99
C TRP A 211 -13.16 11.44 -9.00
N LEU A 212 -12.00 11.67 -8.37
CA LEU A 212 -11.80 12.80 -7.44
C LEU A 212 -12.00 14.14 -8.13
N PHE A 213 -11.56 14.28 -9.39
CA PHE A 213 -11.77 15.50 -10.16
C PHE A 213 -13.26 15.78 -10.38
N ARG A 214 -14.06 14.76 -10.71
CA ARG A 214 -15.53 14.91 -10.83
C ARG A 214 -16.16 15.32 -9.51
N GLN A 215 -15.72 14.73 -8.40
CA GLN A 215 -16.20 15.10 -7.07
C GLN A 215 -15.84 16.54 -6.73
N TYR A 216 -14.61 16.95 -7.01
CA TYR A 216 -14.14 18.32 -6.81
C TYR A 216 -15.01 19.33 -7.57
N CYS A 217 -15.26 19.11 -8.87
CA CYS A 217 -16.15 19.94 -9.68
C CYS A 217 -17.57 19.99 -9.08
N THR A 218 -18.12 18.83 -8.68
CA THR A 218 -19.47 18.76 -8.11
C THR A 218 -19.59 19.55 -6.81
N VAL A 219 -18.58 19.51 -5.94
CA VAL A 219 -18.57 20.25 -4.67
C VAL A 219 -18.47 21.76 -4.91
N LEU A 220 -17.64 22.19 -5.86
CA LEU A 220 -17.55 23.60 -6.26
C LEU A 220 -18.85 24.11 -6.89
N GLU A 221 -19.45 23.34 -7.79
CA GLU A 221 -20.70 23.69 -8.45
C GLU A 221 -21.87 23.77 -7.45
N ARG A 222 -21.94 22.90 -6.45
CA ARG A 222 -22.94 22.98 -5.38
C ARG A 222 -22.84 24.27 -4.57
N GLY A 223 -21.63 24.71 -4.23
CA GLY A 223 -21.41 25.99 -3.56
C GLY A 223 -21.91 27.16 -4.43
N ASN A 224 -21.61 27.12 -5.72
CA ASN A 224 -22.01 28.16 -6.66
C ASN A 224 -23.53 28.18 -6.93
N LEU A 225 -24.17 27.01 -7.02
CA LEU A 225 -25.62 26.89 -7.23
C LEU A 225 -26.42 27.34 -5.99
N ALA A 226 -25.95 27.02 -4.78
CA ALA A 226 -26.57 27.52 -3.55
C ALA A 226 -26.48 29.05 -3.43
N MET A 227 -25.34 29.62 -3.83
CA MET A 227 -25.16 31.08 -3.91
C MET A 227 -26.02 31.72 -5.03
N SER A 228 -26.13 31.05 -6.18
CA SER A 228 -26.94 31.53 -7.32
C SER A 228 -28.44 31.48 -7.05
N ALA A 229 -28.94 30.45 -6.35
CA ALA A 229 -30.34 30.34 -5.96
C ALA A 229 -30.78 31.46 -5.00
N ASN A 230 -29.88 31.92 -4.13
CA ASN A 230 -30.11 33.08 -3.27
C ASN A 230 -29.99 34.43 -4.02
N ASN A 231 -29.43 34.44 -5.24
CA ASN A 231 -29.29 35.62 -6.12
C ASN A 231 -30.40 35.74 -7.19
N VAL A 232 -31.46 34.94 -7.11
CA VAL A 232 -32.59 35.03 -8.06
C VAL A 232 -33.28 36.40 -7.99
N SER A 233 -33.33 37.01 -6.80
CA SER A 233 -33.89 38.34 -6.59
C SER A 233 -33.08 39.44 -7.28
N THR A 234 -31.75 39.33 -7.33
CA THR A 234 -30.87 40.32 -7.97
C THR A 234 -30.96 40.28 -9.49
N HIS A 235 -31.10 39.10 -10.11
CA HIS A 235 -31.30 39.02 -11.56
C HIS A 235 -32.67 39.52 -12.02
N GLU A 236 -33.73 39.28 -11.26
CA GLU A 236 -35.07 39.81 -11.57
C GLU A 236 -35.11 41.34 -11.41
N LEU A 237 -34.47 41.87 -10.37
CA LEU A 237 -34.30 43.32 -10.18
C LEU A 237 -33.46 43.95 -11.29
N GLN A 238 -32.35 43.34 -11.70
CA GLN A 238 -31.53 43.82 -12.83
C GLN A 238 -32.32 43.80 -14.15
N ARG A 239 -33.13 42.77 -14.39
CA ARG A 239 -33.98 42.68 -15.58
C ARG A 239 -35.08 43.74 -15.56
N ARG A 240 -35.72 43.99 -14.41
CA ARG A 240 -36.71 45.06 -14.26
C ARG A 240 -36.05 46.43 -14.47
N LEU A 241 -34.86 46.65 -13.91
CA LEU A 241 -34.08 47.88 -14.10
C LEU A 241 -33.75 48.11 -15.58
N ALA A 242 -33.27 47.09 -16.30
CA ALA A 242 -33.01 47.19 -17.74
C ALA A 242 -34.29 47.48 -18.56
N LEU A 243 -35.43 46.91 -18.18
CA LEU A 243 -36.72 47.23 -18.82
C LEU A 243 -37.18 48.65 -18.49
N TYR A 244 -36.96 49.13 -17.27
CA TYR A 244 -37.19 50.53 -16.93
C TYR A 244 -36.28 51.46 -17.74
N GLU A 245 -34.99 51.17 -17.86
CA GLU A 245 -34.08 51.95 -18.71
C GLU A 245 -34.52 51.98 -20.18
N MET A 246 -35.10 50.91 -20.70
CA MET A 246 -35.61 50.87 -22.08
C MET A 246 -36.93 51.63 -22.26
N LEU A 247 -37.79 51.66 -21.24
CA LEU A 247 -39.13 52.29 -21.31
C LEU A 247 -39.14 53.75 -20.85
N VAL A 248 -38.16 54.18 -20.06
CA VAL A 248 -38.05 55.55 -19.58
C VAL A 248 -37.64 56.45 -20.74
N ALA A 249 -38.44 57.50 -20.96
CA ALA A 249 -38.16 58.54 -21.97
C ALA A 249 -36.79 59.19 -21.70
N ASP A 250 -36.02 59.47 -22.75
CA ASP A 250 -34.65 59.97 -22.63
C ASP A 250 -34.56 61.33 -21.93
N GLU A 251 -35.63 62.13 -21.97
CA GLU A 251 -35.77 63.36 -21.19
C GLU A 251 -35.68 63.10 -19.69
N LEU A 252 -36.32 62.04 -19.19
CA LEU A 252 -36.37 61.69 -17.78
C LEU A 252 -35.03 61.08 -17.31
N LYS A 253 -34.33 60.35 -18.18
CA LYS A 253 -32.94 59.92 -17.93
C LYS A 253 -31.99 61.11 -17.83
N SER A 254 -32.15 62.10 -18.70
CA SER A 254 -31.33 63.32 -18.68
C SER A 254 -31.59 64.13 -17.40
N LEU A 255 -32.84 64.18 -16.95
CA LEU A 255 -33.26 64.89 -15.73
C LEU A 255 -32.72 64.19 -14.47
N VAL A 256 -32.81 62.87 -14.39
CA VAL A 256 -32.24 62.08 -13.29
C VAL A 256 -30.72 62.19 -13.25
N ASN A 257 -30.04 62.16 -14.40
CA ASN A 257 -28.60 62.36 -14.46
C ASN A 257 -28.19 63.80 -14.09
N MET A 258 -29.01 64.81 -14.39
CA MET A 258 -28.80 66.17 -13.91
C MET A 258 -28.97 66.27 -12.39
N MET A 259 -30.02 65.66 -11.81
CA MET A 259 -30.20 65.65 -10.34
C MET A 259 -29.05 64.93 -9.61
N ILE A 260 -28.59 63.79 -10.14
CA ILE A 260 -27.45 63.06 -9.58
C ILE A 260 -26.14 63.86 -9.74
N GLY A 261 -26.00 64.63 -10.84
CA GLY A 261 -24.88 65.52 -11.05
C GLY A 261 -24.90 66.77 -10.16
N GLU A 262 -26.08 67.28 -9.80
CA GLU A 262 -26.24 68.45 -8.92
C GLU A 262 -26.03 68.14 -7.44
N ASP A 263 -26.28 66.90 -6.99
CA ASP A 263 -26.01 66.47 -5.61
C ASP A 263 -24.51 66.33 -5.28
N VAL A 264 -23.63 66.27 -6.30
CA VAL A 264 -22.16 66.26 -6.10
C VAL A 264 -21.57 67.68 -6.09
N GLY A 265 -22.34 68.71 -6.47
CA GLY A 265 -21.88 70.09 -6.63
C GLY A 265 -22.18 71.05 -5.46
N SER A 266 -22.96 70.66 -4.46
CA SER A 266 -23.42 71.56 -3.37
C SER A 266 -22.81 71.27 -1.99
N ALA A 267 -21.63 70.63 -1.94
CA ALA A 267 -20.85 70.43 -0.70
C ALA A 267 -19.49 71.16 -0.70
N SER A 268 -19.39 72.33 -1.34
CA SER A 268 -18.28 73.25 -1.12
C SER A 268 -18.74 74.71 -1.30
N GLY A 269 -19.00 75.36 -0.16
CA GLY A 269 -19.45 76.74 -0.03
C GLY A 269 -19.95 76.99 1.39
#